data_AF-A0A2Z7BWB3-F1
#
_entry.id   AF-A0A2Z7BWB3-F1
#
_cell.length_a   1.000
_cell.length_b   1.000
_cell.length_c   1.000
_cell.angle_alpha   90.00
_cell.angle_beta   90.00
_cell.angle_gamma   90.00
#
_symmetry.space_group_name_H-M   'P 1'
#
loop_
_entity.id
_entity.type
_entity.pdbx_description
1 polymer ?
#
loop_
_entity_poly.entity_id
_entity_poly.type
_entity_poly.pdbx_seq_one_letter_code
_entity_poly.pdbx_strand_id
1 'polypeptide(L)'
;MKTNNNKRFSRKHDRKVLVAEESTKSWADSDSDTSSSSSSSSDSEQEEVHCFMADQTDEDEVFDFSNVEFTRDDLVIALNDMVKEYRKLSHSFEEAKAENMSLKSSSAESSSDELEDADILKTELSKLQAENELLRNEISELKAEVAKSTVELSSWNKANLTLQKLCES
;
A
#
# COMPACT_ATOMS: atom_id res chain seq x y z
N MET A 1 3.72 40.21 -39.92
CA MET A 1 3.58 39.55 -38.60
C MET A 1 2.70 38.32 -38.81
N LYS A 2 3.31 37.12 -38.82
CA LYS A 2 3.29 36.09 -37.75
C LYS A 2 1.89 35.46 -37.58
N THR A 3 1.67 34.15 -37.63
CA THR A 3 2.57 32.98 -37.59
C THR A 3 1.75 31.72 -37.86
N ASN A 4 2.28 30.79 -38.65
CA ASN A 4 2.09 29.35 -38.45
C ASN A 4 3.39 28.80 -37.86
N ASN A 5 3.31 27.88 -36.90
CA ASN A 5 4.20 26.71 -36.75
C ASN A 5 3.83 25.91 -35.49
N ASN A 6 3.25 24.74 -35.74
CA ASN A 6 3.01 23.68 -34.76
C ASN A 6 4.34 23.18 -34.20
N LYS A 7 4.54 23.23 -32.87
CA LYS A 7 5.60 22.45 -32.21
C LYS A 7 5.07 21.77 -30.96
N ARG A 8 5.03 20.44 -31.07
CA ARG A 8 4.63 19.46 -30.07
C ARG A 8 5.44 19.64 -28.78
N PHE A 9 4.74 19.73 -27.64
CA PHE A 9 5.36 19.52 -26.33
C PHE A 9 5.42 18.01 -26.06
N SER A 10 6.58 17.41 -26.24
CA SER A 10 6.86 16.06 -25.74
C SER A 10 7.75 16.16 -24.50
N ARG A 11 7.13 16.30 -23.32
CA ARG A 11 7.80 16.12 -22.04
C ARG A 11 7.34 14.79 -21.46
N LYS A 12 8.05 13.73 -21.82
CA LYS A 12 7.86 12.40 -21.26
C LYS A 12 8.39 12.42 -19.82
N HIS A 13 7.51 12.22 -18.85
CA HIS A 13 7.90 11.81 -17.52
C HIS A 13 7.90 10.28 -17.50
N ASP A 14 9.07 9.68 -17.77
CA ASP A 14 9.29 8.27 -17.48
C ASP A 14 9.37 8.12 -15.96
N ARG A 15 8.20 7.95 -15.31
CA ARG A 15 8.14 7.47 -13.93
C ARG A 15 8.53 6.01 -13.96
N LYS A 16 9.80 5.73 -13.67
CA LYS A 16 10.24 4.38 -13.31
C LYS A 16 9.55 4.02 -11.99
N VAL A 17 8.56 3.14 -12.07
CA VAL A 17 7.97 2.47 -10.90
C VAL A 17 9.03 1.49 -10.42
N LEU A 18 9.70 1.80 -9.32
CA LEU A 18 10.49 0.83 -8.58
C LEU A 18 9.52 0.03 -7.72
N VAL A 19 9.21 -1.19 -8.16
CA VAL A 19 8.60 -2.20 -7.31
C VAL A 19 9.71 -2.68 -6.37
N ALA A 20 9.61 -2.35 -5.09
CA ALA A 20 10.46 -2.98 -4.08
C ALA A 20 9.82 -4.35 -3.75
N GLU A 21 10.48 -5.43 -4.14
CA GLU A 21 10.12 -6.77 -3.67
C GLU A 21 10.38 -6.84 -2.16
N GLU A 22 9.32 -7.11 -1.40
CA GLU A 22 9.38 -7.40 0.02
C GLU A 22 9.86 -8.86 0.20
N SER A 23 11.09 -9.03 0.68
CA SER A 23 11.65 -10.36 0.96
C SER A 23 11.17 -10.85 2.32
N THR A 24 10.25 -11.81 2.31
CA THR A 24 9.83 -12.57 3.50
C THR A 24 10.90 -13.58 3.90
N LYS A 25 12.05 -13.08 4.40
CA LYS A 25 13.09 -13.91 5.01
C LYS A 25 12.61 -14.36 6.40
N SER A 26 12.04 -15.55 6.47
CA SER A 26 11.78 -16.23 7.75
C SER A 26 13.12 -16.53 8.44
N TRP A 27 13.30 -15.98 9.64
CA TRP A 27 14.36 -16.40 10.55
C TRP A 27 13.87 -17.63 11.29
N ALA A 28 14.53 -18.76 11.07
CA ALA A 28 14.27 -19.97 11.84
C ALA A 28 14.93 -19.83 13.22
N ASP A 29 14.14 -19.97 14.28
CA ASP A 29 14.63 -20.23 15.64
C ASP A 29 15.48 -21.50 15.62
N SER A 30 16.70 -21.41 16.14
CA SER A 30 17.51 -22.58 16.46
C SER A 30 17.56 -22.72 17.98
N ASP A 31 16.50 -23.33 18.52
CA ASP A 31 16.48 -23.88 19.87
C ASP A 31 17.45 -25.06 19.92
N SER A 32 18.64 -24.84 20.48
CA SER A 32 19.56 -25.92 20.83
C SER A 32 19.43 -26.23 22.32
N ASP A 33 18.41 -27.04 22.64
CA ASP A 33 18.31 -27.75 23.90
C ASP A 33 19.37 -28.87 23.93
N THR A 34 20.48 -28.65 24.65
CA THR A 34 21.32 -29.76 25.09
C THR A 34 21.41 -29.76 26.61
N SER A 35 20.39 -30.36 27.22
CA SER A 35 20.52 -30.89 28.58
C SER A 35 21.38 -32.15 28.53
N SER A 36 22.49 -32.17 29.26
CA SER A 36 23.14 -33.40 29.68
C SER A 36 23.56 -33.26 31.13
N SER A 37 22.73 -33.84 31.99
CA SER A 37 23.05 -34.08 33.39
C SER A 37 24.15 -35.13 33.50
N SER A 38 25.13 -34.92 34.36
CA SER A 38 25.84 -36.02 35.00
C SER A 38 26.28 -35.61 36.40
N SER A 39 25.53 -36.09 37.39
CA SER A 39 26.00 -36.23 38.76
C SER A 39 26.90 -37.48 38.82
N SER A 40 28.08 -37.39 39.42
CA SER A 40 28.53 -38.33 40.47
C SER A 40 29.99 -38.08 40.87
N SER A 41 30.20 -38.14 42.18
CA SER A 41 31.47 -38.20 42.91
C SER A 41 32.36 -39.36 42.46
N SER A 42 33.68 -39.17 42.44
CA SER A 42 34.65 -40.18 42.90
C SER A 42 36.03 -39.57 43.15
N ASP A 43 36.52 -39.93 44.32
CA ASP A 43 37.87 -39.83 44.88
C ASP A 43 38.93 -40.41 43.92
N SER A 44 39.96 -39.64 43.56
CA SER A 44 41.18 -40.17 42.92
C SER A 44 42.33 -39.18 43.05
N GLU A 45 43.46 -39.75 43.42
CA GLU A 45 44.67 -39.13 43.96
C GLU A 45 45.55 -38.51 42.86
N GLN A 46 46.23 -37.42 43.22
CA GLN A 46 47.49 -36.93 42.62
C GLN A 46 47.50 -36.73 41.10
N GLU A 47 46.84 -35.68 40.63
CA GLU A 47 47.23 -35.03 39.39
C GLU A 47 47.87 -33.68 39.73
N GLU A 48 49.20 -33.65 39.69
CA GLU A 48 50.04 -32.46 39.84
C GLU A 48 49.83 -31.55 38.63
N VAL A 49 48.68 -30.86 38.60
CA VAL A 49 48.48 -29.72 37.70
C VAL A 49 49.30 -28.57 38.24
N HIS A 50 50.55 -28.50 37.79
CA HIS A 50 51.38 -27.31 37.93
C HIS A 50 50.65 -26.12 37.29
N CYS A 51 49.93 -25.36 38.11
CA CYS A 51 49.51 -24.02 37.78
C CYS A 51 50.78 -23.19 37.58
N PHE A 52 51.13 -22.92 36.32
CA PHE A 52 52.18 -22.00 35.96
C PHE A 52 51.70 -20.59 36.36
N MET A 53 51.83 -20.23 37.64
CA MET A 53 51.80 -18.84 38.05
C MET A 53 53.07 -18.24 37.45
N ALA A 54 52.92 -17.60 36.29
CA ALA A 54 53.94 -16.70 35.78
C ALA A 54 54.01 -15.53 36.77
N ASP A 55 55.05 -15.54 37.61
CA ASP A 55 55.46 -14.36 38.35
C ASP A 55 55.85 -13.29 37.32
N GLN A 56 54.91 -12.42 36.96
CA GLN A 56 55.22 -11.15 36.33
C GLN A 56 55.76 -10.22 37.41
N THR A 57 57.03 -10.41 37.73
CA THR A 57 57.86 -9.37 38.35
C THR A 57 58.11 -8.27 37.33
N ASP A 58 57.82 -7.05 37.76
CA ASP A 58 58.42 -5.80 37.29
C ASP A 58 57.98 -5.33 35.90
N GLU A 59 56.82 -4.68 35.83
CA GLU A 59 56.77 -3.27 35.48
C GLU A 59 55.51 -2.65 36.12
N ASP A 60 55.75 -1.79 37.11
CA ASP A 60 54.79 -0.91 37.77
C ASP A 60 54.34 0.18 36.78
N GLU A 61 53.69 -0.22 35.67
CA GLU A 61 52.75 0.67 35.00
C GLU A 61 51.51 0.72 35.90
N VAL A 62 51.63 1.46 37.01
CA VAL A 62 50.48 2.11 37.63
C VAL A 62 49.79 2.80 36.47
N PHE A 63 48.69 2.22 36.02
CA PHE A 63 47.77 2.92 35.16
C PHE A 63 47.43 4.17 35.97
N ASP A 64 48.06 5.30 35.63
CA ASP A 64 47.65 6.62 36.06
C ASP A 64 46.36 6.90 35.29
N PHE A 65 45.36 6.19 35.74
CA PHE A 65 44.00 6.61 35.86
C PHE A 65 44.04 8.00 36.52
N SER A 66 44.40 9.01 35.73
CA SER A 66 43.79 10.32 35.79
C SER A 66 42.31 10.12 35.45
N ASN A 67 41.65 9.39 36.35
CA ASN A 67 40.25 9.07 36.36
C ASN A 67 39.60 10.43 36.47
N VAL A 68 38.96 10.87 35.39
CA VAL A 68 37.70 11.56 35.62
C VAL A 68 36.88 10.56 36.45
N GLU A 69 36.67 10.89 37.71
CA GLU A 69 36.29 9.97 38.77
C GLU A 69 34.90 9.41 38.47
N PHE A 70 34.82 8.32 37.71
CA PHE A 70 33.58 7.63 37.44
C PHE A 70 33.21 6.85 38.70
N THR A 71 32.33 7.44 39.48
CA THR A 71 31.90 6.84 40.73
C THR A 71 30.90 5.73 40.45
N ARG A 72 30.77 4.81 41.42
CA ARG A 72 29.68 3.83 41.41
C ARG A 72 28.30 4.52 41.30
N ASP A 73 28.17 5.72 41.85
CA ASP A 73 26.92 6.48 41.80
C ASP A 73 26.63 6.99 40.38
N ASP A 74 27.65 7.41 39.63
CA ASP A 74 27.52 7.80 38.22
C ASP A 74 26.99 6.64 37.36
N LEU A 75 27.47 5.41 37.61
CA LEU A 75 26.98 4.22 36.94
C LEU A 75 25.51 3.93 37.26
N VAL A 76 25.13 4.05 38.54
CA VAL A 76 23.75 3.82 38.98
C VAL A 76 22.80 4.85 38.37
N ILE A 77 23.21 6.11 38.29
CA ILE A 77 22.45 7.18 37.65
C ILE A 77 22.27 6.89 36.16
N ALA A 78 23.35 6.58 35.45
CA ALA A 78 23.30 6.28 34.02
C ALA A 78 22.40 5.07 33.71
N LEU A 79 22.47 4.02 34.52
CA LEU A 79 21.61 2.85 34.37
C LEU A 79 20.14 3.18 34.65
N ASN A 80 19.86 3.97 35.69
CA ASN A 80 18.51 4.40 36.02
C ASN A 80 17.89 5.23 34.90
N ASP A 81 18.66 6.14 34.32
CA ASP A 81 18.22 6.97 33.20
C ASP A 81 17.99 6.14 31.94
N MET A 82 18.85 5.17 31.65
CA MET A 82 18.63 4.22 30.54
C MET A 82 17.32 3.42 30.72
N VAL A 83 17.01 2.97 31.95
CA VAL A 83 15.75 2.28 32.26
C VAL A 83 14.54 3.20 32.07
N LYS A 84 14.65 4.49 32.43
CA LYS A 84 13.58 5.48 32.19
C LYS A 84 13.35 5.69 30.69
N GLU A 85 14.41 5.88 29.92
CA GLU A 85 14.31 6.09 28.48
C GLU A 85 13.77 4.85 27.77
N TYR A 86 14.20 3.64 28.17
CA TYR A 86 13.63 2.40 27.65
C TYR A 86 12.12 2.29 27.95
N ARG A 87 11.69 2.67 29.16
CA ARG A 87 10.26 2.67 29.52
C ARG A 87 9.46 3.65 28.65
N LYS A 88 9.99 4.85 28.37
CA LYS A 88 9.37 5.82 27.47
C LYS A 88 9.28 5.28 26.05
N LEU A 89 10.37 4.68 25.56
CA LEU A 89 10.42 4.08 24.22
C LEU A 89 9.42 2.94 24.08
N SER A 90 9.34 2.05 25.08
CA SER A 90 8.38 0.95 25.11
C SER A 90 6.93 1.44 25.09
N HIS A 91 6.61 2.52 25.82
CA HIS A 91 5.29 3.11 25.77
C HIS A 91 4.98 3.70 24.39
N SER A 92 5.92 4.47 23.82
CA SER A 92 5.75 5.05 22.48
C SER A 92 5.58 3.97 21.40
N PHE A 93 6.25 2.82 21.55
CA PHE A 93 6.07 1.69 20.64
C PHE A 93 4.66 1.09 20.71
N GLU A 94 4.11 0.88 21.91
CA GLU A 94 2.73 0.38 22.05
C GLU A 94 1.70 1.39 21.54
N GLU A 95 1.93 2.69 21.73
CA GLU A 95 1.10 3.75 21.16
C GLU A 95 1.14 3.73 19.63
N ALA A 96 2.33 3.66 19.03
CA ALA A 96 2.50 3.56 17.58
C ALA A 96 1.86 2.29 16.99
N LYS A 97 1.91 1.17 17.73
CA LYS A 97 1.24 -0.08 17.36
C LYS A 97 -0.27 0.05 17.40
N ALA A 98 -0.82 0.70 18.43
CA ALA A 98 -2.25 0.97 18.54
C ALA A 98 -2.73 1.90 17.41
N GLU A 99 -1.98 2.97 17.11
CA GLU A 99 -2.27 3.87 15.98
C GLU A 99 -2.21 3.12 14.64
N ASN A 100 -1.20 2.28 14.42
CA ASN A 100 -1.08 1.48 13.19
C ASN A 100 -2.30 0.56 13.00
N MET A 101 -2.74 -0.10 14.07
CA MET A 101 -3.97 -0.90 14.04
C MET A 101 -5.20 -0.05 13.70
N SER A 102 -5.33 1.14 14.30
CA SER A 102 -6.43 2.06 14.04
C SER A 102 -6.45 2.56 12.59
N LEU A 103 -5.29 2.86 12.01
CA LEU A 103 -5.16 3.27 10.62
C LEU A 103 -5.47 2.10 9.66
N LYS A 104 -5.10 0.88 10.04
CA LYS A 104 -5.42 -0.31 9.25
C LYS A 104 -6.92 -0.59 9.23
N SER A 105 -7.61 -0.41 10.35
CA SER A 105 -9.08 -0.51 10.40
C SER A 105 -9.76 0.61 9.61
N SER A 106 -9.31 1.87 9.74
CA SER A 106 -9.91 2.98 8.98
C SER A 106 -9.64 2.88 7.48
N SER A 107 -8.48 2.37 7.07
CA SER A 107 -8.17 2.12 5.66
C SER A 107 -9.01 0.98 5.08
N ALA A 108 -9.29 -0.06 5.86
CA ALA A 108 -10.14 -1.16 5.42
C ALA A 108 -11.61 -0.72 5.29
N GLU A 109 -12.11 0.06 6.26
CA GLU A 109 -13.47 0.63 6.23
C GLU A 109 -13.64 1.63 5.07
N SER A 110 -12.72 2.57 4.88
CA SER A 110 -12.79 3.55 3.78
C SER A 110 -12.80 2.90 2.40
N SER A 111 -12.06 1.80 2.22
CA SER A 111 -12.03 1.09 0.92
C SER A 111 -13.30 0.28 0.61
N SER A 112 -14.10 -0.03 1.64
CA SER A 112 -15.31 -0.83 1.48
C SER A 112 -16.44 0.00 0.89
N ASP A 113 -16.64 1.22 1.39
CA ASP A 113 -17.70 2.12 0.93
C ASP A 113 -17.48 2.56 -0.53
N GLU A 114 -16.23 2.81 -0.91
CA GLU A 114 -15.85 3.19 -2.28
C GLU A 114 -16.04 2.07 -3.31
N LEU A 115 -15.91 0.81 -2.88
CA LEU A 115 -16.12 -0.36 -3.72
C LEU A 115 -17.61 -0.55 -4.04
N GLU A 116 -18.48 -0.38 -3.04
CA GLU A 116 -19.93 -0.48 -3.20
C GLU A 116 -20.47 0.61 -4.13
N ASP A 117 -19.99 1.85 -3.98
CA ASP A 117 -20.31 2.96 -4.88
C ASP A 117 -19.88 2.67 -6.33
N ALA A 118 -18.72 2.06 -6.54
CA ALA A 118 -18.23 1.71 -7.86
C ALA A 118 -19.12 0.65 -8.54
N ASP A 119 -19.58 -0.35 -7.79
CA ASP A 119 -20.51 -1.36 -8.29
C ASP A 119 -21.89 -0.77 -8.61
N ILE A 120 -22.42 0.13 -7.75
CA ILE A 120 -23.66 0.87 -8.01
C ILE A 120 -23.55 1.65 -9.32
N LEU A 121 -22.50 2.46 -9.49
CA LEU A 121 -22.29 3.25 -10.71
C LEU A 121 -22.18 2.36 -11.95
N LYS A 122 -21.52 1.20 -11.85
CA LYS A 122 -21.39 0.25 -12.95
C LYS A 122 -22.74 -0.35 -13.37
N THR A 123 -23.61 -0.65 -12.41
CA THR A 123 -24.96 -1.15 -12.71
C THR A 123 -25.82 -0.07 -13.39
N GLU A 124 -25.78 1.16 -12.89
CA GLU A 124 -26.53 2.29 -13.45
C GLU A 124 -26.05 2.64 -14.87
N LEU A 125 -24.74 2.61 -15.12
CA LEU A 125 -24.17 2.79 -16.46
C LEU A 125 -24.67 1.71 -17.43
N SER A 126 -24.68 0.44 -16.98
CA SER A 126 -25.19 -0.67 -17.80
C SER A 126 -26.67 -0.50 -18.15
N LYS A 127 -27.49 -0.01 -17.21
CA LYS A 127 -28.90 0.31 -17.43
C LYS A 127 -29.08 1.44 -18.44
N LEU A 128 -28.36 2.55 -18.27
CA LEU A 128 -28.39 3.68 -19.22
C LEU A 128 -27.90 3.30 -20.62
N GLN A 129 -26.95 2.37 -20.72
CA GLN A 129 -26.48 1.86 -21.99
C GLN A 129 -27.58 1.07 -22.73
N ALA A 130 -28.31 0.20 -22.03
CA ALA A 130 -29.42 -0.55 -22.59
C ALA A 130 -30.58 0.39 -23.02
N GLU A 131 -30.90 1.40 -22.21
CA GLU A 131 -31.92 2.39 -22.53
C GLU A 131 -31.52 3.23 -23.75
N ASN A 132 -30.25 3.65 -23.87
CA ASN A 132 -29.74 4.34 -25.05
C ASN A 132 -29.87 3.50 -26.34
N GLU A 133 -29.61 2.20 -26.25
CA GLU A 133 -29.74 1.30 -27.39
C GLU A 133 -31.20 1.16 -27.83
N LEU A 134 -32.14 1.04 -26.86
CA LEU A 134 -33.57 1.02 -27.13
C LEU A 134 -34.03 2.31 -27.83
N LEU A 135 -33.64 3.49 -27.29
CA LEU A 135 -34.02 4.77 -27.89
C LEU A 135 -33.46 4.95 -29.30
N ARG A 136 -32.24 4.45 -29.58
CA ARG A 136 -31.68 4.45 -30.94
C ARG A 136 -32.51 3.61 -31.91
N ASN A 137 -33.03 2.47 -31.45
CA ASN A 137 -33.90 1.62 -32.27
C ASN A 137 -35.24 2.31 -32.54
N GLU A 138 -35.87 2.89 -31.52
CA GLU A 138 -37.13 3.63 -31.66
C GLU A 138 -36.98 4.84 -32.60
N ILE A 139 -35.90 5.61 -32.48
CA ILE A 139 -35.58 6.71 -33.41
C ILE A 139 -35.44 6.20 -34.85
N SER A 140 -34.85 5.03 -35.04
CA SER A 140 -34.68 4.43 -36.37
C SER A 140 -36.02 4.01 -36.99
N GLU A 141 -36.91 3.43 -36.18
CA GLU A 141 -38.26 3.06 -36.59
C GLU A 141 -39.11 4.30 -36.93
N LEU A 142 -39.12 5.30 -36.06
CA LEU A 142 -39.82 6.57 -36.31
C LEU A 142 -39.32 7.26 -37.57
N LYS A 143 -38.01 7.24 -37.83
CA LYS A 143 -37.43 7.79 -39.06
C LYS A 143 -37.94 7.08 -40.31
N ALA A 144 -38.13 5.76 -40.25
CA ALA A 144 -38.69 4.98 -41.36
C ALA A 144 -40.17 5.34 -41.60
N GLU A 145 -40.97 5.44 -40.53
CA GLU A 145 -42.39 5.78 -40.64
C GLU A 145 -42.60 7.21 -41.15
N VAL A 146 -41.75 8.16 -40.73
CA VAL A 146 -41.74 9.54 -41.27
C VAL A 146 -41.42 9.55 -42.76
N ALA A 147 -40.44 8.76 -43.20
CA ALA A 147 -40.09 8.68 -44.62
C ALA A 147 -41.26 8.12 -45.46
N LYS A 148 -41.92 7.06 -44.97
CA LYS A 148 -43.10 6.47 -45.59
C LYS A 148 -44.27 7.46 -45.66
N SER A 149 -44.59 8.11 -44.55
CA SER A 149 -45.65 9.14 -44.48
C SER A 149 -45.39 10.29 -45.44
N THR A 150 -44.14 10.72 -45.57
CA THR A 150 -43.74 11.77 -46.52
C THR A 150 -44.03 11.36 -47.98
N VAL A 151 -43.77 10.10 -48.34
CA VAL A 151 -44.06 9.56 -49.68
C VAL A 151 -45.56 9.49 -49.93
N GLU A 152 -46.34 8.98 -48.98
CA GLU A 152 -47.80 8.90 -49.07
C GLU A 152 -48.42 10.29 -49.23
N LEU A 153 -47.98 11.26 -48.43
CA LEU A 153 -48.46 12.64 -48.49
C LEU A 153 -48.16 13.28 -49.85
N SER A 154 -46.96 13.03 -50.42
CA SER A 154 -46.61 13.50 -51.76
C SER A 154 -47.49 12.89 -52.86
N SER A 155 -47.88 11.62 -52.68
CA SER A 155 -48.75 10.88 -53.62
C SER A 155 -50.18 11.39 -53.55
N TRP A 156 -50.70 11.61 -52.34
CA TRP A 156 -52.01 12.20 -52.10
C TRP A 156 -52.11 13.62 -52.68
N ASN A 157 -51.07 14.45 -52.49
CA ASN A 157 -51.04 15.81 -53.01
C ASN A 157 -51.08 15.84 -54.55
N LYS A 158 -50.38 14.91 -55.22
CA LYS A 158 -50.46 14.73 -56.68
C LYS A 158 -51.86 14.30 -57.14
N ALA A 159 -52.48 13.33 -56.45
CA ALA A 159 -53.82 12.85 -56.77
C ALA A 159 -54.88 13.95 -56.59
N ASN A 160 -54.76 14.76 -55.55
CA ASN A 160 -55.64 15.89 -55.29
C ASN A 160 -55.53 16.95 -56.40
N LEU A 161 -54.31 17.30 -56.81
CA LEU A 161 -54.09 18.21 -57.94
C LEU A 161 -54.70 17.68 -59.26
N THR A 162 -54.63 16.37 -59.51
CA THR A 162 -55.29 15.78 -60.69
C THR A 162 -56.82 15.84 -60.61
N LEU A 163 -57.40 15.61 -59.42
CA LEU A 163 -58.85 15.73 -59.22
C LEU A 163 -59.33 17.17 -59.39
N GLN A 164 -58.59 18.15 -58.86
CA GLN A 164 -58.93 19.57 -59.03
C GLN A 164 -59.01 19.95 -60.52
N LYS A 165 -58.04 19.51 -61.33
CA LYS A 165 -58.04 19.76 -62.78
C LYS A 165 -59.24 19.14 -63.51
N LEU A 166 -59.73 17.99 -63.06
CA LEU A 166 -60.92 17.33 -63.61
C LEU A 166 -62.21 18.06 -63.25
N CYS A 167 -62.30 18.63 -62.05
CA CYS A 167 -63.47 19.41 -61.61
C CYS A 167 -63.55 20.81 -62.24
N GLU A 168 -62.41 21.36 -62.66
CA GLU A 168 -62.31 22.67 -63.32
C GLU A 168 -62.46 22.59 -64.86
N SER A 169 -62.56 21.38 -65.44
CA SER A 169 -62.84 21.14 -66.87
C SER A 169 -64.34 20.97 -67.12
#